data_AF-V9DCR0-F1
#
_entry.id   AF-V9DCR0-F1
#
_cell.length_a   1.000
_cell.length_b   1.000
_cell.length_c   1.000
_cell.angle_alpha   90.00
_cell.angle_beta   90.00
_cell.angle_gamma   90.00
#
_symmetry.space_group_name_H-M   'P 1'
#
loop_
_entity.id
_entity.type
_entity.pdbx_description
1 polymer ?
#
loop_
_entity_poly.entity_id
_entity_poly.type
_entity_poly.pdbx_seq_one_letter_code
_entity_poly.pdbx_strand_id
1 'polypeptide(L)'
;MPAASSPSRPRRAPRVRYINDDSASDEDFEYLGAKTRPTRAARRVQTYRESSDDDTSDSSAVETDVNQGSRLPTPQSETTVRPHRPKRKPPAVPSKKREVPNKRQKTQPSRSVRKSTDVTAVVSKPSTHARIPPWQTLPYFVLVNIMQYAAYPLYGPMSRQQPSINWLCTTGSICRSFHDACMATLLYSPPLYPLQQARGLMTLLKRDQDHPGTLSTSFRSKIRYLDIEVKHLLAKKGGISLDELISLTPQLQGIRLYSNYDDMTTVSWAQPASKKVRWTYPIDLIRRLESNNVVLRSFDWNGRFPNTTDVLKEAMAAHSRPSFKHLRDLTFLNLTLPEKTEKTDIASARSFLAVALKSLSALRSVCFRNCGMIDEFTMPMLPPGLLHLELTNCSHLTSEVLEGYLSSAGQGLQSLKLNNNQSMDLGFMANLKSLCPSLQRLKIDMVYIDPSSWHDRDPLFDELLPNGPPTWPSQLITISIENMRQLTEAAAEKFFASLVDASEDLPFLKKLSLKVILKDASWRDRAKMRQNWMPVFENVFLNTDKPSNIVTNTSSSKRPPTGSQRQSTRIANGRLKELSMSENSDESDASTQKTGQARCDVVDLVISDQRPAETQYRENDFLDSEPSDDEEYRD
;
A
#
# COMPACT_ATOMS: atom_id res chain seq x y z
N MET A 1 57.14 -37.92 8.13
CA MET A 1 58.51 -37.54 7.74
C MET A 1 58.87 -38.34 6.49
N PRO A 2 59.47 -37.77 5.44
CA PRO A 2 60.05 -36.41 5.34
C PRO A 2 58.98 -35.31 5.07
N ALA A 3 59.42 -34.15 4.56
CA ALA A 3 58.67 -32.90 4.48
C ALA A 3 57.86 -32.70 3.19
N ALA A 4 56.84 -31.83 3.26
CA ALA A 4 55.99 -31.42 2.13
C ALA A 4 56.49 -30.12 1.47
N SER A 5 56.24 -29.97 0.17
CA SER A 5 56.65 -28.83 -0.65
C SER A 5 55.48 -27.90 -1.02
N SER A 6 55.75 -26.59 -1.09
CA SER A 6 54.74 -25.55 -1.33
C SER A 6 54.61 -25.20 -2.82
N PRO A 7 53.43 -25.32 -3.44
CA PRO A 7 53.18 -24.81 -4.79
C PRO A 7 52.91 -23.29 -4.78
N SER A 8 53.23 -22.62 -5.90
CA SER A 8 53.23 -21.16 -6.02
C SER A 8 51.91 -20.57 -6.55
N ARG A 9 51.66 -19.28 -6.24
CA ARG A 9 50.41 -18.57 -6.57
C ARG A 9 50.58 -17.70 -7.84
N PRO A 10 49.66 -17.74 -8.83
CA PRO A 10 49.82 -17.02 -10.09
C PRO A 10 49.68 -15.50 -9.96
N ARG A 11 50.37 -14.76 -10.84
CA ARG A 11 50.31 -13.28 -10.94
C ARG A 11 49.09 -12.81 -11.73
N ARG A 12 48.47 -11.69 -11.32
CA ARG A 12 47.45 -10.97 -12.12
C ARG A 12 48.08 -9.89 -13.01
N ALA A 13 47.50 -9.69 -14.20
CA ALA A 13 47.86 -8.65 -15.16
C ALA A 13 47.23 -7.28 -14.81
N PRO A 14 47.77 -6.15 -15.33
CA PRO A 14 47.25 -4.81 -15.05
C PRO A 14 45.93 -4.50 -15.81
N ARG A 15 45.07 -3.68 -15.21
CA ARG A 15 43.83 -3.18 -15.85
C ARG A 15 44.11 -1.95 -16.73
N VAL A 16 43.48 -1.93 -17.90
CA VAL A 16 43.47 -0.81 -18.84
C VAL A 16 42.60 0.35 -18.31
N ARG A 17 42.96 1.60 -18.64
CA ARG A 17 42.11 2.78 -18.46
C ARG A 17 41.40 3.09 -19.78
N TYR A 18 40.09 3.39 -19.71
CA TYR A 18 39.39 4.03 -20.82
C TYR A 18 39.48 5.57 -20.69
N ILE A 19 39.39 6.22 -21.84
CA ILE A 19 39.32 7.67 -22.00
C ILE A 19 37.89 7.99 -22.44
N ASN A 20 37.23 8.93 -21.77
CA ASN A 20 36.01 9.54 -22.30
C ASN A 20 36.42 10.66 -23.27
N ASP A 21 35.68 10.78 -24.36
CA ASP A 21 35.82 11.85 -25.36
C ASP A 21 34.44 12.48 -25.54
N ASP A 22 34.33 13.80 -25.32
CA ASP A 22 33.07 14.53 -25.18
C ASP A 22 33.01 15.71 -26.17
N SER A 23 32.13 15.64 -27.18
CA SER A 23 31.66 16.74 -28.05
C SER A 23 30.61 16.21 -29.05
N ALA A 24 29.52 16.87 -29.41
CA ALA A 24 28.78 18.05 -28.91
C ALA A 24 27.34 17.95 -29.54
N SER A 25 26.44 18.93 -29.71
CA SER A 25 26.33 20.38 -29.42
C SER A 25 24.84 20.79 -29.59
N ASP A 26 24.37 22.03 -29.38
CA ASP A 26 24.52 23.04 -28.32
C ASP A 26 23.47 24.16 -28.61
N GLU A 27 22.72 24.67 -27.63
CA GLU A 27 21.95 25.94 -27.76
C GLU A 27 21.57 26.55 -26.38
N ASP A 28 22.46 27.40 -25.85
CA ASP A 28 22.27 28.77 -25.31
C ASP A 28 21.10 29.19 -24.37
N PHE A 29 21.26 30.10 -23.39
CA PHE A 29 22.43 30.59 -22.62
C PHE A 29 21.99 31.48 -21.40
N GLU A 30 22.91 31.77 -20.46
CA GLU A 30 22.89 32.88 -19.44
C GLU A 30 21.82 32.89 -18.30
N TYR A 31 22.00 33.52 -17.12
CA TYR A 31 23.00 34.53 -16.66
C TYR A 31 23.47 34.29 -15.18
N LEU A 32 24.81 34.33 -14.94
CA LEU A 32 25.63 34.48 -13.70
C LEU A 32 25.23 33.96 -12.28
N GLY A 33 26.25 33.46 -11.53
CA GLY A 33 26.20 33.39 -10.06
C GLY A 33 27.25 32.51 -9.33
N ALA A 34 28.56 32.73 -9.48
CA ALA A 34 29.59 31.80 -8.97
C ALA A 34 30.22 32.16 -7.60
N LYS A 35 30.39 31.16 -6.71
CA LYS A 35 31.39 31.13 -5.61
C LYS A 35 31.98 29.72 -5.42
N THR A 36 33.18 29.65 -4.85
CA THR A 36 34.10 28.49 -4.88
C THR A 36 33.86 27.45 -3.79
N ARG A 37 34.28 26.20 -4.06
CA ARG A 37 34.35 25.09 -3.08
C ARG A 37 35.82 24.65 -2.89
N PRO A 38 36.33 24.49 -1.65
CA PRO A 38 37.68 23.99 -1.42
C PRO A 38 37.75 22.45 -1.49
N THR A 39 38.87 21.92 -1.97
CA THR A 39 39.20 20.48 -1.94
C THR A 39 39.61 20.04 -0.54
N ARG A 40 38.94 19.01 0.02
CA ARG A 40 39.34 18.39 1.30
C ARG A 40 40.02 17.05 1.05
N ALA A 41 41.21 16.86 1.63
CA ALA A 41 42.02 15.66 1.43
C ALA A 41 41.40 14.41 2.09
N ALA A 42 41.64 13.24 1.47
CA ALA A 42 41.23 11.95 2.03
C ALA A 42 42.08 11.56 3.24
N ARG A 43 41.45 10.99 4.27
CA ARG A 43 42.11 10.22 5.34
C ARG A 43 41.52 8.82 5.40
N ARG A 44 42.37 7.83 5.69
CA ARG A 44 41.97 6.42 5.88
C ARG A 44 41.09 6.27 7.13
N VAL A 45 40.14 5.34 7.07
CA VAL A 45 39.49 4.78 8.26
C VAL A 45 40.49 3.87 8.97
N GLN A 46 40.52 3.96 10.31
CA GLN A 46 41.28 3.07 11.18
C GLN A 46 40.28 2.26 12.00
N THR A 47 40.37 0.93 11.94
CA THR A 47 39.59 0.02 12.79
C THR A 47 40.31 -0.20 14.12
N TYR A 48 39.60 -0.17 15.23
CA TYR A 48 40.12 -0.65 16.52
C TYR A 48 39.12 -1.59 17.22
N ARG A 49 39.59 -2.27 18.26
CA ARG A 49 38.95 -3.42 18.93
C ARG A 49 38.90 -3.17 20.44
N GLU A 50 38.00 -3.84 21.14
CA GLU A 50 37.69 -3.65 22.56
C GLU A 50 38.86 -3.95 23.52
N SER A 51 39.03 -3.07 24.51
CA SER A 51 39.45 -3.31 25.90
C SER A 51 39.24 -1.96 26.64
N SER A 52 38.38 -1.81 27.65
CA SER A 52 38.42 -2.33 29.04
C SER A 52 39.07 -1.34 30.02
N ASP A 53 38.56 -1.37 31.25
CA ASP A 53 39.07 -0.80 32.52
C ASP A 53 38.63 0.65 32.88
N ASP A 54 38.45 0.85 34.18
CA ASP A 54 37.87 2.04 34.85
C ASP A 54 38.84 3.23 34.95
N ASP A 55 38.30 4.44 35.15
CA ASP A 55 38.41 5.10 36.47
C ASP A 55 37.33 6.20 36.66
N THR A 56 37.34 6.86 37.81
CA THR A 56 36.19 7.53 38.44
C THR A 56 36.35 9.05 38.62
N SER A 57 35.24 9.70 39.01
CA SER A 57 35.16 11.04 39.65
C SER A 57 35.35 12.28 38.74
N ASP A 58 34.83 13.47 39.07
CA ASP A 58 33.61 13.89 39.78
C ASP A 58 33.39 15.42 39.55
N SER A 59 32.14 15.91 39.60
CA SER A 59 31.74 17.33 39.79
C SER A 59 32.20 18.39 38.74
N SER A 60 31.69 19.63 38.69
CA SER A 60 30.31 20.17 38.81
C SER A 60 30.30 21.66 38.44
N ALA A 61 29.17 22.19 37.92
CA ALA A 61 28.75 23.62 38.04
C ALA A 61 29.63 24.69 37.29
N VAL A 62 29.22 25.93 36.98
CA VAL A 62 27.94 26.69 36.95
C VAL A 62 28.09 28.01 36.13
N GLU A 63 26.98 28.65 35.72
CA GLU A 63 26.72 30.13 35.64
C GLU A 63 27.65 31.05 34.76
N THR A 64 27.16 31.66 33.65
CA THR A 64 26.58 33.04 33.45
C THR A 64 27.59 34.22 33.46
N ASP A 65 27.42 35.39 32.82
CA ASP A 65 26.56 35.93 31.71
C ASP A 65 27.11 37.36 31.31
N VAL A 66 26.42 38.10 30.42
CA VAL A 66 26.42 39.58 30.25
C VAL A 66 27.49 40.27 29.35
N ASN A 67 27.18 40.31 28.04
CA ASN A 67 26.79 41.51 27.24
C ASN A 67 27.70 42.79 27.08
N GLN A 68 27.51 43.48 25.94
CA GLN A 68 27.98 44.84 25.53
C GLN A 68 29.50 45.04 25.25
N GLY A 69 29.95 45.95 24.36
CA GLY A 69 29.26 46.74 23.33
C GLY A 69 30.06 47.98 22.80
N SER A 70 29.80 48.40 21.55
CA SER A 70 30.04 49.76 20.97
C SER A 70 31.41 50.19 20.38
N ARG A 71 31.37 50.52 19.06
CA ARG A 71 32.03 51.62 18.30
C ARG A 71 33.42 51.51 17.60
N LEU A 72 33.48 52.29 16.51
CA LEU A 72 34.49 52.57 15.47
C LEU A 72 35.31 53.87 15.83
N PRO A 73 36.32 54.38 15.06
CA PRO A 73 36.62 54.19 13.63
C PRO A 73 38.12 54.14 13.17
N THR A 74 38.32 54.07 11.83
CA THR A 74 39.59 54.14 11.05
C THR A 74 40.11 55.57 10.79
N PRO A 75 41.38 55.76 10.37
CA PRO A 75 41.63 56.14 8.95
C PRO A 75 43.00 55.74 8.30
N GLN A 76 43.03 55.67 6.95
CA GLN A 76 44.10 56.12 5.98
C GLN A 76 45.55 55.54 6.02
N SER A 77 46.29 55.32 4.91
CA SER A 77 46.03 55.42 3.43
C SER A 77 46.63 54.21 2.65
N GLU A 78 47.53 54.19 1.64
CA GLU A 78 48.34 55.15 0.82
C GLU A 78 48.81 54.46 -0.52
N THR A 79 49.65 55.11 -1.33
CA THR A 79 50.03 54.79 -2.75
C THR A 79 51.47 54.18 -2.87
N THR A 80 52.13 53.81 -4.00
CA THR A 80 52.16 54.30 -5.41
C THR A 80 52.90 53.36 -6.42
N VAL A 81 52.83 53.66 -7.73
CA VAL A 81 53.81 53.39 -8.84
C VAL A 81 53.78 52.07 -9.68
N ARG A 82 54.31 52.16 -10.91
CA ARG A 82 54.27 51.31 -12.15
C ARG A 82 55.67 51.33 -12.83
N PRO A 83 56.10 50.43 -13.78
CA PRO A 83 55.65 50.50 -15.20
C PRO A 83 55.81 49.25 -16.18
N HIS A 84 55.08 49.33 -17.31
CA HIS A 84 55.29 48.88 -18.73
C HIS A 84 56.10 47.59 -19.14
N ARG A 85 55.60 46.62 -19.97
CA ARG A 85 55.17 46.56 -21.45
C ARG A 85 56.35 46.06 -22.38
N PRO A 86 56.22 45.61 -23.68
CA PRO A 86 55.11 45.12 -24.57
C PRO A 86 55.43 43.87 -25.51
N LYS A 87 54.50 43.52 -26.45
CA LYS A 87 54.62 42.67 -27.71
C LYS A 87 54.42 41.13 -27.55
N ARG A 88 53.94 40.30 -28.52
CA ARG A 88 53.57 40.42 -29.98
C ARG A 88 52.55 39.30 -30.44
N LYS A 89 52.02 39.34 -31.67
CA LYS A 89 51.24 38.30 -32.45
C LYS A 89 51.75 38.29 -33.93
N PRO A 90 51.27 37.51 -34.96
CA PRO A 90 50.39 36.29 -35.10
C PRO A 90 51.17 35.13 -35.84
N PRO A 91 50.75 34.36 -36.91
CA PRO A 91 49.47 33.85 -37.49
C PRO A 91 49.44 32.36 -38.05
N ALA A 92 48.34 31.94 -38.71
CA ALA A 92 48.25 31.28 -40.06
C ALA A 92 48.11 29.74 -40.38
N VAL A 93 46.86 29.25 -40.53
CA VAL A 93 46.23 28.47 -41.67
C VAL A 93 46.67 26.97 -42.01
N PRO A 94 46.24 26.23 -43.10
CA PRO A 94 45.45 24.97 -42.96
C PRO A 94 45.83 23.70 -43.80
N SER A 95 45.08 22.58 -43.64
CA SER A 95 44.76 21.61 -44.72
C SER A 95 43.58 20.65 -44.37
N LYS A 96 43.24 19.68 -45.24
CA LYS A 96 42.16 19.71 -46.27
C LYS A 96 41.87 18.28 -46.82
N LYS A 97 40.59 17.86 -46.94
CA LYS A 97 40.09 16.66 -47.69
C LYS A 97 40.42 15.27 -47.05
N ARG A 98 39.82 14.11 -47.39
CA ARG A 98 38.91 13.73 -48.51
C ARG A 98 38.01 12.47 -48.28
N GLU A 99 36.78 12.51 -48.80
CA GLU A 99 35.83 11.49 -49.36
C GLU A 99 35.96 9.95 -49.10
N VAL A 100 34.87 9.34 -48.54
CA VAL A 100 34.04 8.12 -48.90
C VAL A 100 34.51 7.01 -49.89
N PRO A 101 33.80 5.86 -50.10
CA PRO A 101 32.75 5.11 -49.33
C PRO A 101 32.96 3.56 -49.28
N ASN A 102 32.00 2.79 -48.72
CA ASN A 102 31.43 1.46 -49.15
C ASN A 102 31.09 0.53 -47.95
N LYS A 103 30.21 -0.50 -48.01
CA LYS A 103 28.95 -0.78 -48.76
C LYS A 103 28.35 -2.08 -48.17
N ARG A 104 27.05 -2.15 -47.87
CA ARG A 104 26.40 -3.32 -47.24
C ARG A 104 26.30 -4.56 -48.16
N GLN A 105 26.38 -5.75 -47.58
CA GLN A 105 25.78 -6.99 -48.11
C GLN A 105 24.71 -7.53 -47.13
N LYS A 106 24.02 -8.62 -47.49
CA LYS A 106 22.72 -9.02 -46.92
C LYS A 106 22.48 -10.54 -47.05
N THR A 107 22.11 -11.20 -45.96
CA THR A 107 21.73 -12.63 -45.90
C THR A 107 20.44 -12.84 -45.09
N GLN A 108 19.89 -14.06 -45.11
CA GLN A 108 18.55 -14.39 -44.61
C GLN A 108 18.56 -15.15 -43.26
N PRO A 109 17.43 -15.19 -42.52
CA PRO A 109 17.38 -15.68 -41.15
C PRO A 109 17.32 -17.20 -41.03
N SER A 110 17.92 -17.74 -39.97
CA SER A 110 17.73 -19.12 -39.50
C SER A 110 16.76 -19.19 -38.31
N ARG A 111 16.24 -20.38 -38.03
CA ARG A 111 15.05 -20.62 -37.19
C ARG A 111 15.46 -21.23 -35.84
N SER A 112 15.60 -20.41 -34.80
CA SER A 112 15.96 -20.87 -33.45
C SER A 112 14.74 -21.38 -32.66
N VAL A 113 14.94 -22.47 -31.92
CA VAL A 113 13.93 -23.07 -31.02
C VAL A 113 14.10 -22.47 -29.62
N ARG A 114 13.07 -21.81 -29.10
CA ARG A 114 13.08 -21.32 -27.72
C ARG A 114 12.90 -22.50 -26.75
N LYS A 115 13.93 -22.80 -25.96
CA LYS A 115 13.78 -23.57 -24.72
C LYS A 115 13.12 -22.68 -23.67
N SER A 116 12.16 -23.23 -22.93
CA SER A 116 11.59 -22.60 -21.75
C SER A 116 12.51 -22.85 -20.55
N THR A 117 12.98 -21.78 -19.91
CA THR A 117 13.52 -21.83 -18.55
C THR A 117 12.36 -21.83 -17.56
N ASP A 118 12.18 -22.94 -16.84
CA ASP A 118 11.21 -23.01 -15.75
C ASP A 118 11.64 -22.10 -14.60
N VAL A 119 10.82 -21.09 -14.30
CA VAL A 119 10.88 -20.42 -13.00
C VAL A 119 10.16 -21.32 -12.00
N THR A 120 10.93 -22.02 -11.16
CA THR A 120 10.39 -22.79 -10.03
C THR A 120 9.81 -21.85 -8.97
N ALA A 121 8.59 -21.37 -9.24
CA ALA A 121 7.71 -20.89 -8.20
C ALA A 121 7.65 -21.94 -7.08
N VAL A 122 7.61 -21.49 -5.82
CA VAL A 122 7.37 -22.38 -4.68
C VAL A 122 5.93 -22.87 -4.76
N VAL A 123 5.72 -23.93 -5.54
CA VAL A 123 4.48 -24.69 -5.57
C VAL A 123 4.40 -25.41 -4.23
N SER A 124 3.82 -24.72 -3.25
CA SER A 124 3.17 -25.34 -2.10
C SER A 124 2.32 -26.48 -2.65
N LYS A 125 2.76 -27.72 -2.43
CA LYS A 125 2.09 -28.92 -2.97
C LYS A 125 0.60 -28.77 -2.65
N PRO A 126 -0.30 -28.77 -3.66
CA PRO A 126 -1.71 -28.57 -3.40
C PRO A 126 -2.14 -29.62 -2.38
N SER A 127 -2.70 -29.17 -1.25
CA SER A 127 -2.96 -30.09 -0.15
C SER A 127 -3.85 -31.21 -0.67
N THR A 128 -3.59 -32.45 -0.27
CA THR A 128 -4.34 -33.63 -0.74
C THR A 128 -5.82 -33.63 -0.30
N HIS A 129 -6.24 -32.59 0.41
CA HIS A 129 -7.62 -32.30 0.82
C HIS A 129 -8.19 -31.02 0.18
N ALA A 130 -7.49 -30.40 -0.78
CA ALA A 130 -7.96 -29.26 -1.54
C ALA A 130 -9.14 -29.67 -2.43
N ARG A 131 -10.36 -29.46 -1.92
CA ARG A 131 -11.61 -29.76 -2.63
C ARG A 131 -11.69 -28.89 -3.88
N ILE A 132 -11.58 -29.51 -5.05
CA ILE A 132 -11.75 -28.83 -6.34
C ILE A 132 -13.20 -28.32 -6.41
N PRO A 133 -13.44 -27.00 -6.52
CA PRO A 133 -14.80 -26.48 -6.73
C PRO A 133 -15.42 -27.06 -8.00
N PRO A 134 -16.76 -27.19 -8.10
CA PRO A 134 -17.41 -27.73 -9.29
C PRO A 134 -17.45 -26.67 -10.41
N TRP A 135 -16.27 -26.26 -10.91
CA TRP A 135 -16.07 -25.15 -11.85
C TRP A 135 -16.98 -25.17 -13.08
N GLN A 136 -17.37 -26.36 -13.53
CA GLN A 136 -18.24 -26.61 -14.67
C GLN A 136 -19.71 -26.22 -14.40
N THR A 137 -20.15 -26.21 -13.14
CA THR A 137 -21.53 -25.92 -12.72
C THR A 137 -21.66 -24.65 -11.88
N LEU A 138 -20.57 -23.91 -11.64
CA LEU A 138 -20.63 -22.65 -10.91
C LEU A 138 -21.43 -21.61 -11.71
N PRO A 139 -22.41 -20.91 -11.08
CA PRO A 139 -23.14 -19.84 -11.74
C PRO A 139 -22.20 -18.73 -12.21
N TYR A 140 -22.51 -18.10 -13.35
CA TYR A 140 -21.69 -17.06 -13.97
C TYR A 140 -21.30 -15.92 -13.00
N PHE A 141 -22.22 -15.45 -12.16
CA PHE A 141 -21.93 -14.40 -11.17
C PHE A 141 -20.93 -14.86 -10.08
N VAL A 142 -20.93 -16.15 -9.72
CA VAL A 142 -19.94 -16.72 -8.79
C VAL A 142 -18.56 -16.78 -9.46
N LEU A 143 -18.49 -17.19 -10.73
CA LEU A 143 -17.26 -17.15 -11.51
C LEU A 143 -16.71 -15.71 -11.62
N VAL A 144 -17.55 -14.72 -11.96
CA VAL A 144 -17.13 -13.30 -12.01
C VAL A 144 -16.59 -12.84 -10.65
N ASN A 145 -17.29 -13.13 -9.55
CA ASN A 145 -16.82 -12.74 -8.21
C ASN A 145 -15.48 -13.40 -7.84
N ILE A 146 -15.27 -14.67 -8.19
CA ILE A 146 -13.99 -15.36 -7.98
C ILE A 146 -12.88 -14.71 -8.81
N MET A 147 -13.13 -14.45 -10.10
CA MET A 147 -12.14 -13.81 -10.99
C MET A 147 -11.81 -12.38 -10.53
N GLN A 148 -12.79 -11.60 -10.10
CA GLN A 148 -12.60 -10.26 -9.54
C GLN A 148 -11.76 -10.29 -8.27
N TYR A 149 -12.07 -11.19 -7.32
CA TYR A 149 -11.33 -11.31 -6.07
C TYR A 149 -9.89 -11.80 -6.29
N ALA A 150 -9.70 -12.84 -7.12
CA ALA A 150 -8.39 -13.43 -7.37
C ALA A 150 -7.45 -12.55 -8.22
N ALA A 151 -8.00 -11.64 -9.04
CA ALA A 151 -7.20 -10.76 -9.89
C ALA A 151 -6.95 -9.36 -9.30
N TYR A 152 -7.65 -8.95 -8.24
CA TYR A 152 -7.50 -7.62 -7.68
C TYR A 152 -6.26 -7.52 -6.76
N PRO A 153 -5.40 -6.49 -6.92
CA PRO A 153 -5.47 -5.41 -7.90
C PRO A 153 -4.80 -5.77 -9.23
N LEU A 154 -5.29 -5.20 -10.34
CA LEU A 154 -4.71 -5.38 -11.69
C LEU A 154 -3.39 -4.62 -11.88
N TYR A 155 -3.18 -3.53 -11.14
CA TYR A 155 -1.93 -2.80 -11.04
C TYR A 155 -1.42 -2.78 -9.60
N GLY A 156 -0.11 -2.85 -9.42
CA GLY A 156 0.56 -2.46 -8.18
C GLY A 156 0.91 -0.96 -8.19
N PRO A 157 1.65 -0.51 -7.15
CA PRO A 157 2.20 0.85 -7.07
C PRO A 157 2.87 1.30 -8.36
N MET A 158 2.77 2.60 -8.67
CA MET A 158 3.34 3.24 -9.86
C MET A 158 2.82 2.68 -11.19
N SER A 159 1.57 2.21 -11.26
CA SER A 159 0.96 1.57 -12.44
C SER A 159 1.72 0.34 -12.96
N ARG A 160 2.45 -0.38 -12.10
CA ARG A 160 3.13 -1.62 -12.50
C ARG A 160 2.09 -2.72 -12.74
N GLN A 161 2.06 -3.29 -13.96
CA GLN A 161 1.13 -4.38 -14.30
C GLN A 161 1.39 -5.59 -13.40
N GLN A 162 0.33 -6.14 -12.80
CA GLN A 162 0.43 -7.35 -11.99
C GLN A 162 0.30 -8.62 -12.85
N PRO A 163 0.85 -9.77 -12.41
CA PRO A 163 0.63 -11.07 -13.06
C PRO A 163 -0.85 -11.44 -13.19
N SER A 164 -1.74 -10.85 -12.37
CA SER A 164 -3.19 -11.02 -12.42
C SER A 164 -3.82 -10.66 -13.78
N ILE A 165 -3.30 -9.66 -14.50
CA ILE A 165 -3.78 -9.33 -15.86
C ILE A 165 -3.48 -10.49 -16.81
N ASN A 166 -2.25 -11.00 -16.80
CA ASN A 166 -1.86 -12.14 -17.66
C ASN A 166 -2.57 -13.44 -17.24
N TRP A 167 -2.79 -13.63 -15.93
CA TRP A 167 -3.58 -14.74 -15.39
C TRP A 167 -5.02 -14.70 -15.89
N LEU A 168 -5.70 -13.55 -15.90
CA LEU A 168 -7.04 -13.41 -16.49
C LEU A 168 -7.06 -13.70 -17.99
N CYS A 169 -6.07 -13.22 -18.75
CA CYS A 169 -5.95 -13.51 -20.18
C CYS A 169 -5.76 -15.01 -20.46
N THR A 170 -4.91 -15.67 -19.66
CA THR A 170 -4.63 -17.11 -19.79
C THR A 170 -5.82 -17.95 -19.36
N THR A 171 -6.40 -17.66 -18.19
CA THR A 171 -7.58 -18.33 -17.64
C THR A 171 -8.81 -18.15 -18.55
N GLY A 172 -8.95 -16.98 -19.16
CA GLY A 172 -9.98 -16.66 -20.17
C GLY A 172 -9.82 -17.36 -21.52
N SER A 173 -8.79 -18.21 -21.71
CA SER A 173 -8.64 -19.08 -22.89
C SER A 173 -9.07 -20.53 -22.65
N ILE A 174 -9.34 -20.92 -21.39
CA ILE A 174 -9.63 -22.31 -21.00
C ILE A 174 -10.99 -22.78 -21.55
N CYS A 175 -12.04 -21.97 -21.36
CA CYS A 175 -13.39 -22.26 -21.87
C CYS A 175 -14.22 -20.98 -21.98
N ARG A 176 -15.37 -21.05 -22.67
CA ARG A 176 -16.25 -19.89 -22.89
C ARG A 176 -16.74 -19.25 -21.59
N SER A 177 -17.17 -20.04 -20.61
CA SER A 177 -17.66 -19.51 -19.32
C SER A 177 -16.58 -18.75 -18.55
N PHE A 178 -15.32 -19.21 -18.64
CA PHE A 178 -14.17 -18.53 -18.07
C PHE A 178 -13.78 -17.30 -18.89
N HIS A 179 -13.83 -17.38 -20.23
CA HIS A 179 -13.63 -16.22 -21.11
C HIS A 179 -14.59 -15.07 -20.76
N ASP A 180 -15.89 -15.36 -20.69
CA ASP A 180 -16.91 -14.35 -20.40
C ASP A 180 -16.72 -13.74 -19.00
N ALA A 181 -16.34 -14.54 -17.99
CA ALA A 181 -16.08 -14.07 -16.62
C ALA A 181 -14.77 -13.27 -16.47
N CYS A 182 -13.66 -13.73 -17.09
CA CYS A 182 -12.38 -13.02 -17.10
C CYS A 182 -12.48 -11.71 -17.89
N MET A 183 -13.18 -11.70 -19.03
CA MET A 183 -13.43 -10.48 -19.80
C MET A 183 -14.35 -9.50 -19.07
N ALA A 184 -15.37 -9.98 -18.35
CA ALA A 184 -16.18 -9.12 -17.49
C ALA A 184 -15.35 -8.51 -16.35
N THR A 185 -14.41 -9.27 -15.78
CA THR A 185 -13.48 -8.79 -14.75
C THR A 185 -12.52 -7.73 -15.29
N LEU A 186 -11.84 -8.01 -16.42
CA LEU A 186 -10.94 -7.07 -17.08
C LEU A 186 -11.64 -5.78 -17.52
N LEU A 187 -12.89 -5.86 -17.99
CA LEU A 187 -13.62 -4.68 -18.48
C LEU A 187 -14.33 -3.89 -17.38
N TYR A 188 -14.46 -4.41 -16.16
CA TYR A 188 -15.10 -3.71 -15.04
C TYR A 188 -14.32 -2.44 -14.64
N SER A 189 -13.00 -2.56 -14.53
CA SER A 189 -12.05 -1.45 -14.41
C SER A 189 -10.87 -1.69 -15.36
N PRO A 190 -10.94 -1.21 -16.62
CA PRO A 190 -10.01 -1.64 -17.65
C PRO A 190 -8.60 -1.04 -17.46
N PRO A 191 -7.54 -1.84 -17.65
CA PRO A 191 -6.17 -1.34 -17.57
C PRO A 191 -5.87 -0.32 -18.68
N LEU A 192 -5.63 0.94 -18.31
CA LEU A 192 -5.39 2.06 -19.23
C LEU A 192 -3.91 2.42 -19.44
N TYR A 193 -3.04 2.05 -18.50
CA TYR A 193 -1.61 2.40 -18.52
C TYR A 193 -0.76 1.24 -19.08
N PRO A 194 0.13 1.48 -20.07
CA PRO A 194 0.55 2.78 -20.61
C PRO A 194 -0.37 3.32 -21.74
N LEU A 195 -0.17 4.59 -22.13
CA LEU A 195 -0.99 5.36 -23.09
C LEU A 195 -1.46 4.63 -24.37
N GLN A 196 -0.69 3.70 -24.92
CA GLN A 196 -1.12 2.92 -26.09
C GLN A 196 -2.29 1.98 -25.79
N GLN A 197 -2.38 1.48 -24.55
CA GLN A 197 -3.47 0.63 -24.07
C GLN A 197 -4.78 1.43 -23.95
N ALA A 198 -4.72 2.62 -23.32
CA ALA A 198 -5.85 3.56 -23.30
C ALA A 198 -6.32 3.94 -24.73
N ARG A 199 -5.41 4.27 -25.64
CA ARG A 199 -5.74 4.58 -27.04
C ARG A 199 -6.38 3.39 -27.76
N GLY A 200 -5.84 2.18 -27.57
CA GLY A 200 -6.41 0.95 -28.13
C GLY A 200 -7.83 0.68 -27.63
N LEU A 201 -8.07 0.87 -26.33
CA LEU A 201 -9.41 0.80 -25.74
C LEU A 201 -10.35 1.85 -26.33
N MET A 202 -9.93 3.12 -26.44
CA MET A 202 -10.76 4.18 -27.01
C MET A 202 -11.15 3.91 -28.46
N THR A 203 -10.22 3.45 -29.31
CA THR A 203 -10.52 3.04 -30.69
C THR A 203 -11.53 1.89 -30.74
N LEU A 204 -11.41 0.92 -29.83
CA LEU A 204 -12.34 -0.20 -29.70
C LEU A 204 -13.74 0.27 -29.23
N LEU A 205 -13.81 1.16 -28.25
CA LEU A 205 -15.07 1.74 -27.76
C LEU A 205 -15.75 2.64 -28.80
N LYS A 206 -14.98 3.40 -29.60
CA LYS A 206 -15.52 4.15 -30.76
C LYS A 206 -16.13 3.19 -31.78
N ARG A 207 -15.45 2.10 -32.13
CA ARG A 207 -16.00 1.08 -33.02
C ARG A 207 -17.30 0.44 -32.48
N ASP A 208 -17.41 0.25 -31.16
CA ASP A 208 -18.64 -0.21 -30.48
C ASP A 208 -19.77 0.86 -30.50
N GLN A 209 -19.43 2.14 -30.60
CA GLN A 209 -20.38 3.26 -30.75
C GLN A 209 -20.84 3.45 -32.20
N ASP A 210 -19.89 3.48 -33.14
CA ASP A 210 -20.14 3.87 -34.53
C ASP A 210 -20.75 2.71 -35.35
N HIS A 211 -20.44 1.46 -34.99
CA HIS A 211 -20.86 0.25 -35.71
C HIS A 211 -21.48 -0.79 -34.75
N PRO A 212 -22.56 -0.44 -34.02
CA PRO A 212 -23.15 -1.29 -32.99
C PRO A 212 -23.56 -2.67 -33.54
N GLY A 213 -23.26 -3.73 -32.79
CA GLY A 213 -23.48 -5.11 -33.21
C GLY A 213 -22.36 -5.73 -34.06
N THR A 214 -21.39 -4.95 -34.55
CA THR A 214 -20.19 -5.47 -35.23
C THR A 214 -19.24 -6.22 -34.28
N LEU A 215 -19.40 -6.01 -32.97
CA LEU A 215 -18.62 -6.66 -31.92
C LEU A 215 -19.48 -7.70 -31.19
N SER A 216 -18.91 -8.89 -30.95
CA SER A 216 -19.55 -9.98 -30.17
C SER A 216 -19.75 -9.67 -28.68
N THR A 217 -19.25 -8.52 -28.22
CA THR A 217 -19.42 -7.99 -26.87
C THR A 217 -19.63 -6.49 -27.00
N SER A 218 -20.67 -5.94 -26.37
CA SER A 218 -20.67 -4.51 -26.06
C SER A 218 -19.67 -4.26 -24.94
N PHE A 219 -18.69 -3.41 -25.21
CA PHE A 219 -17.62 -3.06 -24.29
C PHE A 219 -18.00 -1.82 -23.48
N ARG A 220 -18.69 -0.85 -24.11
CA ARG A 220 -19.13 0.41 -23.49
C ARG A 220 -20.06 0.20 -22.28
N SER A 221 -20.82 -0.88 -22.25
CA SER A 221 -21.73 -1.23 -21.15
C SER A 221 -21.07 -2.01 -20.00
N LYS A 222 -19.85 -2.55 -20.19
CA LYS A 222 -19.14 -3.36 -19.17
C LYS A 222 -18.27 -2.52 -18.23
N ILE A 223 -17.82 -1.33 -18.67
CA ILE A 223 -16.96 -0.44 -17.90
C ILE A 223 -17.74 0.25 -16.76
N ARG A 224 -17.21 0.12 -15.54
CA ARG A 224 -17.80 0.66 -14.30
C ARG A 224 -16.87 1.61 -13.56
N TYR A 225 -15.57 1.37 -13.58
CA TYR A 225 -14.57 2.20 -12.92
C TYR A 225 -13.46 2.59 -13.91
N LEU A 226 -12.83 3.74 -13.71
CA LEU A 226 -11.71 4.22 -14.53
C LEU A 226 -10.59 4.77 -13.64
N ASP A 227 -9.49 4.03 -13.56
CA ASP A 227 -8.24 4.44 -12.92
C ASP A 227 -7.31 5.10 -13.95
N ILE A 228 -7.10 6.40 -13.85
CA ILE A 228 -6.39 7.21 -14.85
C ILE A 228 -5.14 7.88 -14.23
N GLU A 229 -3.95 7.50 -14.69
CA GLU A 229 -2.70 8.18 -14.34
C GLU A 229 -2.60 9.50 -15.12
N VAL A 230 -2.83 10.61 -14.42
CA VAL A 230 -3.05 11.93 -15.02
C VAL A 230 -1.82 12.41 -15.82
N LYS A 231 -0.61 12.19 -15.31
CA LYS A 231 0.62 12.77 -15.88
C LYS A 231 0.93 12.23 -17.27
N HIS A 232 0.79 10.92 -17.48
CA HIS A 232 1.16 10.26 -18.74
C HIS A 232 -0.03 9.99 -19.67
N LEU A 233 -1.26 9.90 -19.13
CA LEU A 233 -2.47 9.69 -19.93
C LEU A 233 -3.16 11.00 -20.33
N LEU A 234 -3.25 12.01 -19.46
CA LEU A 234 -4.00 13.25 -19.73
C LEU A 234 -3.08 14.47 -20.00
N ALA A 235 -2.12 14.74 -19.12
CA ALA A 235 -1.29 15.95 -19.15
C ALA A 235 -0.17 15.94 -20.20
N LYS A 236 0.20 14.77 -20.73
CA LYS A 236 1.23 14.61 -21.75
C LYS A 236 0.71 15.11 -23.12
N LYS A 237 1.56 15.77 -23.92
CA LYS A 237 1.24 16.08 -25.33
C LYS A 237 0.83 14.80 -26.06
N GLY A 238 -0.37 14.79 -26.65
CA GLY A 238 -0.96 13.61 -27.29
C GLY A 238 -1.58 12.59 -26.32
N GLY A 239 -1.92 13.01 -25.10
CA GLY A 239 -2.77 12.26 -24.17
C GLY A 239 -4.18 11.99 -24.71
N ILE A 240 -4.98 11.27 -23.93
CA ILE A 240 -6.40 11.00 -24.23
C ILE A 240 -7.29 12.15 -23.75
N SER A 241 -8.43 12.37 -24.43
CA SER A 241 -9.48 13.24 -23.91
C SER A 241 -10.30 12.49 -22.84
N LEU A 242 -10.41 13.09 -21.65
CA LEU A 242 -11.25 12.58 -20.58
C LEU A 242 -12.74 12.68 -20.94
N ASP A 243 -13.14 13.76 -21.60
CA ASP A 243 -14.53 14.03 -22.02
C ASP A 243 -15.01 13.03 -23.07
N GLU A 244 -14.12 12.65 -23.99
CA GLU A 244 -14.36 11.59 -24.97
C GLU A 244 -14.46 10.22 -24.28
N LEU A 245 -13.55 9.90 -23.36
CA LEU A 245 -13.58 8.64 -22.61
C LEU A 245 -14.87 8.48 -21.77
N ILE A 246 -15.34 9.54 -21.13
CA ILE A 246 -16.61 9.56 -20.38
C ILE A 246 -17.81 9.37 -21.33
N SER A 247 -17.78 10.00 -22.51
CA SER A 247 -18.85 9.83 -23.52
C SER A 247 -18.86 8.43 -24.15
N LEU A 248 -17.71 7.74 -24.15
CA LEU A 248 -17.60 6.34 -24.52
C LEU A 248 -18.06 5.38 -23.41
N THR A 249 -18.19 5.81 -22.15
CA THR A 249 -18.46 4.95 -20.98
C THR A 249 -19.77 5.30 -20.25
N PRO A 250 -20.96 5.11 -20.88
CA PRO A 250 -22.26 5.53 -20.34
C PRO A 250 -22.71 4.77 -19.07
N GLN A 251 -21.98 3.74 -18.65
CA GLN A 251 -22.33 2.87 -17.51
C GLN A 251 -21.35 3.01 -16.32
N LEU A 252 -20.50 4.04 -16.37
CA LEU A 252 -19.51 4.45 -15.38
C LEU A 252 -20.14 4.77 -14.01
N GLN A 253 -19.46 4.35 -12.95
CA GLN A 253 -19.85 4.51 -11.54
C GLN A 253 -18.70 5.05 -10.67
N GLY A 254 -17.44 5.02 -11.12
CA GLY A 254 -16.34 5.66 -10.40
C GLY A 254 -15.17 6.09 -11.27
N ILE A 255 -14.50 7.17 -10.85
CA ILE A 255 -13.31 7.72 -11.51
C ILE A 255 -12.24 7.99 -10.47
N ARG A 256 -11.03 7.48 -10.72
CA ARG A 256 -9.85 7.69 -9.88
C ARG A 256 -8.76 8.39 -10.67
N LEU A 257 -8.45 9.64 -10.32
CA LEU A 257 -7.41 10.46 -10.97
C LEU A 257 -6.17 10.54 -10.07
N TYR A 258 -5.12 9.82 -10.44
CA TYR A 258 -3.91 9.66 -9.62
C TYR A 258 -2.64 10.01 -10.39
N SER A 259 -1.52 10.13 -9.67
CA SER A 259 -0.19 10.04 -10.26
C SER A 259 0.57 8.85 -9.69
N ASN A 260 1.49 8.29 -10.49
CA ASN A 260 2.46 7.30 -10.01
C ASN A 260 3.36 7.80 -8.86
N TYR A 261 3.35 9.11 -8.56
CA TYR A 261 4.03 9.70 -7.40
C TYR A 261 3.22 9.67 -6.10
N ASP A 262 1.92 9.33 -6.15
CA ASP A 262 1.05 9.27 -4.97
C ASP A 262 1.26 7.97 -4.18
N ASP A 263 1.76 6.92 -4.82
CA ASP A 263 2.20 5.68 -4.18
C ASP A 263 3.66 5.77 -3.65
N MET A 264 4.34 6.92 -3.77
CA MET A 264 5.76 7.11 -3.43
C MET A 264 5.95 7.99 -2.19
N THR A 265 5.27 7.64 -1.09
CA THR A 265 5.20 8.45 0.13
C THR A 265 6.55 8.65 0.82
N THR A 266 7.47 7.68 0.81
CA THR A 266 8.81 7.79 1.42
C THR A 266 9.80 8.70 0.68
N VAL A 267 9.39 9.34 -0.43
CA VAL A 267 10.31 10.03 -1.33
C VAL A 267 10.04 11.53 -1.38
N SER A 268 10.92 12.35 -0.81
CA SER A 268 10.87 13.83 -0.81
C SER A 268 10.58 14.44 -2.18
N TRP A 269 11.25 13.99 -3.26
CA TRP A 269 11.02 14.54 -4.60
C TRP A 269 9.66 14.16 -5.19
N ALA A 270 8.98 13.13 -4.68
CA ALA A 270 7.69 12.67 -5.16
C ALA A 270 6.51 13.40 -4.52
N GLN A 271 6.75 14.10 -3.40
CA GLN A 271 5.70 14.80 -2.64
C GLN A 271 4.92 15.83 -3.49
N PRO A 272 3.67 16.15 -3.12
CA PRO A 272 2.81 17.09 -3.86
C PRO A 272 3.48 18.46 -4.08
N ALA A 273 4.15 18.99 -3.05
CA ALA A 273 4.88 20.25 -3.11
C ALA A 273 6.06 20.21 -4.11
N SER A 274 6.75 19.07 -4.20
CA SER A 274 8.01 18.91 -4.94
C SER A 274 7.82 18.76 -6.45
N LYS A 275 6.74 18.12 -6.91
CA LYS A 275 6.46 17.88 -8.34
C LYS A 275 5.05 18.31 -8.72
N LYS A 276 4.91 19.60 -9.03
CA LYS A 276 3.70 20.20 -9.63
C LYS A 276 3.46 19.63 -11.03
N VAL A 277 2.31 18.99 -11.24
CA VAL A 277 1.84 18.56 -12.57
C VAL A 277 1.04 19.70 -13.17
N ARG A 278 1.33 20.11 -14.40
CA ARG A 278 0.58 21.16 -15.12
C ARG A 278 -0.71 20.59 -15.70
N TRP A 279 -1.65 20.26 -14.82
CA TRP A 279 -2.98 19.76 -15.16
C TRP A 279 -3.98 20.16 -14.06
N THR A 280 -5.21 20.45 -14.47
CA THR A 280 -6.34 20.80 -13.59
C THR A 280 -7.54 19.96 -13.98
N TYR A 281 -8.47 19.76 -13.05
CA TYR A 281 -9.78 19.20 -13.39
C TYR A 281 -10.43 20.04 -14.50
N PRO A 282 -10.95 19.43 -15.59
CA PRO A 282 -11.63 20.20 -16.63
C PRO A 282 -12.92 20.80 -16.10
N ILE A 283 -13.12 22.11 -16.31
CA ILE A 283 -14.34 22.86 -15.90
C ILE A 283 -15.62 22.18 -16.42
N ASP A 284 -15.51 21.54 -17.58
CA ASP A 284 -16.61 20.89 -18.29
C ASP A 284 -16.86 19.43 -17.85
N LEU A 285 -15.96 18.83 -17.07
CA LEU A 285 -16.01 17.43 -16.61
C LEU A 285 -17.38 17.07 -16.03
N ILE A 286 -17.87 17.89 -15.10
CA ILE A 286 -19.15 17.63 -14.41
C ILE A 286 -20.33 17.80 -15.36
N ARG A 287 -20.27 18.78 -16.28
CA ARG A 287 -21.29 18.98 -17.33
C ARG A 287 -21.29 17.82 -18.32
N ARG A 288 -20.13 17.21 -18.61
CA ARG A 288 -20.00 16.05 -19.50
C ARG A 288 -20.51 14.77 -18.84
N LEU A 289 -20.35 14.60 -17.53
CA LEU A 289 -20.99 13.53 -16.76
C LEU A 289 -22.51 13.65 -16.82
N GLU A 290 -23.07 14.83 -16.51
CA GLU A 290 -24.51 15.12 -16.60
C GLU A 290 -25.06 14.90 -18.02
N SER A 291 -24.36 15.42 -19.04
CA SER A 291 -24.77 15.28 -20.46
C SER A 291 -24.74 13.85 -20.99
N ASN A 292 -24.10 12.93 -20.26
CA ASN A 292 -24.09 11.49 -20.53
C ASN A 292 -24.96 10.69 -19.55
N ASN A 293 -25.72 11.36 -18.67
CA ASN A 293 -26.50 10.78 -17.56
C ASN A 293 -25.67 9.90 -16.61
N VAL A 294 -24.37 10.17 -16.49
CA VAL A 294 -23.47 9.43 -15.59
C VAL A 294 -23.67 9.92 -14.16
N VAL A 295 -23.98 8.97 -13.28
CA VAL A 295 -24.13 9.20 -11.83
C VAL A 295 -23.09 8.37 -11.09
N LEU A 296 -22.16 9.07 -10.45
CA LEU A 296 -21.04 8.46 -9.74
C LEU A 296 -21.46 7.95 -8.37
N ARG A 297 -20.80 6.87 -7.97
CA ARG A 297 -20.81 6.26 -6.64
C ARG A 297 -19.47 6.43 -5.93
N SER A 298 -18.37 6.51 -6.69
CA SER A 298 -17.02 6.67 -6.16
C SER A 298 -16.24 7.77 -6.90
N PHE A 299 -15.47 8.59 -6.19
CA PHE A 299 -14.59 9.59 -6.80
C PHE A 299 -13.37 9.91 -5.92
N ASP A 300 -12.21 10.08 -6.56
CA ASP A 300 -10.96 10.49 -5.91
C ASP A 300 -10.58 11.93 -6.31
N TRP A 301 -10.59 12.85 -5.34
CA TRP A 301 -10.01 14.19 -5.45
C TRP A 301 -8.54 14.17 -5.03
N ASN A 302 -7.68 14.86 -5.76
CA ASN A 302 -6.23 14.81 -5.54
C ASN A 302 -5.61 16.21 -5.55
N GLY A 303 -5.19 16.69 -4.38
CA GLY A 303 -4.61 18.01 -4.14
C GLY A 303 -3.33 18.33 -4.93
N ARG A 304 -2.76 17.35 -5.64
CA ARG A 304 -1.66 17.56 -6.62
C ARG A 304 -2.13 18.30 -7.89
N PHE A 305 -3.44 18.43 -8.14
CA PHE A 305 -4.00 18.81 -9.45
C PHE A 305 -5.00 19.99 -9.40
N PRO A 306 -4.56 21.26 -9.37
CA PRO A 306 -3.17 21.74 -9.34
C PRO A 306 -2.67 22.05 -7.91
N ASN A 307 -3.59 22.23 -6.96
CA ASN A 307 -3.35 22.48 -5.55
C ASN A 307 -4.61 22.17 -4.72
N THR A 308 -4.43 21.96 -3.43
CA THR A 308 -5.47 21.70 -2.42
C THR A 308 -6.65 22.68 -2.47
N THR A 309 -6.39 23.98 -2.50
CA THR A 309 -7.44 25.01 -2.38
C THR A 309 -8.37 25.04 -3.59
N ASP A 310 -7.83 24.87 -4.80
CA ASP A 310 -8.65 24.81 -6.02
C ASP A 310 -9.40 23.48 -6.14
N VAL A 311 -8.78 22.37 -5.74
CA VAL A 311 -9.43 21.05 -5.68
C VAL A 311 -10.63 21.05 -4.72
N LEU A 312 -10.55 21.77 -3.60
CA LEU A 312 -11.67 21.90 -2.66
C LEU A 312 -12.81 22.80 -3.20
N LYS A 313 -12.51 23.84 -4.00
CA LYS A 313 -13.53 24.62 -4.72
C LYS A 313 -14.26 23.78 -5.76
N GLU A 314 -13.52 23.01 -6.56
CA GLU A 314 -14.10 22.10 -7.55
C GLU A 314 -14.94 21.01 -6.89
N ALA A 315 -14.48 20.41 -5.77
CA ALA A 315 -15.27 19.46 -5.00
C ALA A 315 -16.57 20.07 -4.46
N MET A 316 -16.51 21.27 -3.88
CA MET A 316 -17.69 22.01 -3.40
C MET A 316 -18.72 22.28 -4.53
N ALA A 317 -18.24 22.67 -5.72
CA ALA A 317 -19.09 22.90 -6.90
C ALA A 317 -19.64 21.60 -7.50
N ALA A 318 -18.88 20.51 -7.46
CA ALA A 318 -19.25 19.20 -8.02
C ALA A 318 -20.25 18.43 -7.15
N HIS A 319 -20.02 18.37 -5.83
CA HIS A 319 -20.78 17.53 -4.92
C HIS A 319 -22.26 17.92 -4.81
N SER A 320 -22.58 19.18 -5.11
CA SER A 320 -23.95 19.71 -5.11
C SER A 320 -24.73 19.38 -6.40
N ARG A 321 -24.12 18.70 -7.38
CA ARG A 321 -24.69 18.46 -8.73
C ARG A 321 -25.21 17.02 -8.92
N PRO A 322 -26.18 16.78 -9.83
CA PRO A 322 -26.85 15.48 -9.99
C PRO A 322 -25.92 14.27 -10.15
N SER A 323 -24.80 14.42 -10.89
CA SER A 323 -23.82 13.33 -11.08
C SER A 323 -23.11 12.88 -9.80
N PHE A 324 -23.14 13.67 -8.72
CA PHE A 324 -22.55 13.33 -7.41
C PHE A 324 -23.61 13.03 -6.32
N LYS A 325 -24.90 13.19 -6.61
CA LYS A 325 -26.02 13.00 -5.66
C LYS A 325 -26.08 11.59 -5.02
N HIS A 326 -25.49 10.59 -5.65
CA HIS A 326 -25.44 9.21 -5.16
C HIS A 326 -24.02 8.70 -4.89
N LEU A 327 -23.07 9.62 -4.67
CA LEU A 327 -21.74 9.29 -4.19
C LEU A 327 -21.81 8.61 -2.81
N ARG A 328 -21.11 7.49 -2.68
CA ARG A 328 -21.03 6.65 -1.47
C ARG A 328 -19.61 6.57 -0.94
N ASP A 329 -18.64 6.61 -1.85
CA ASP A 329 -17.22 6.40 -1.59
C ASP A 329 -16.43 7.62 -2.07
N LEU A 330 -15.75 8.31 -1.15
CA LEU A 330 -15.03 9.54 -1.45
C LEU A 330 -13.59 9.46 -0.95
N THR A 331 -12.63 9.59 -1.85
CA THR A 331 -11.22 9.73 -1.47
C THR A 331 -10.77 11.18 -1.65
N PHE A 332 -10.09 11.70 -0.65
CA PHE A 332 -9.25 12.89 -0.75
C PHE A 332 -7.79 12.46 -0.60
N LEU A 333 -6.97 12.74 -1.61
CA LEU A 333 -5.53 12.52 -1.61
C LEU A 333 -4.81 13.86 -1.59
N ASN A 334 -3.67 13.92 -0.91
CA ASN A 334 -2.71 15.04 -0.99
C ASN A 334 -3.31 16.42 -0.62
N LEU A 335 -4.29 16.48 0.30
CA LEU A 335 -4.80 17.76 0.83
C LEU A 335 -3.81 18.34 1.85
N THR A 336 -2.70 18.86 1.33
CA THR A 336 -1.65 19.55 2.08
C THR A 336 -1.60 21.01 1.67
N LEU A 337 -1.58 21.92 2.64
CA LEU A 337 -1.29 23.34 2.39
C LEU A 337 0.21 23.60 2.65
N PRO A 338 0.87 24.53 1.94
CA PRO A 338 2.23 24.94 2.26
C PRO A 338 2.36 25.47 3.69
N GLU A 339 3.50 25.22 4.35
CA GLU A 339 3.80 25.70 5.73
C GLU A 339 3.58 27.21 5.93
N LYS A 340 3.81 27.99 4.87
CA LYS A 340 3.73 29.47 4.88
C LYS A 340 2.39 30.01 4.40
N THR A 341 1.32 29.22 4.51
CA THR A 341 -0.05 29.62 4.15
C THR A 341 -0.64 30.53 5.23
N GLU A 342 -1.38 31.57 4.84
CA GLU A 342 -2.02 32.46 5.82
C GLU A 342 -3.16 31.77 6.58
N LYS A 343 -3.43 32.22 7.81
CA LYS A 343 -4.55 31.68 8.64
C LYS A 343 -5.92 31.86 7.96
N THR A 344 -6.06 32.92 7.18
CA THR A 344 -7.19 33.24 6.29
C THR A 344 -7.41 32.19 5.20
N ASP A 345 -6.34 31.78 4.51
CA ASP A 345 -6.38 30.73 3.49
C ASP A 345 -6.65 29.35 4.10
N ILE A 346 -6.05 29.03 5.26
CA ILE A 346 -6.32 27.78 6.00
C ILE A 346 -7.81 27.71 6.39
N ALA A 347 -8.37 28.78 6.97
CA ALA A 347 -9.79 28.85 7.32
C ALA A 347 -10.70 28.73 6.08
N SER A 348 -10.30 29.34 4.96
CA SER A 348 -11.03 29.24 3.69
C SER A 348 -11.03 27.81 3.14
N ALA A 349 -9.87 27.13 3.16
CA ALA A 349 -9.76 25.74 2.73
C ALA A 349 -10.58 24.78 3.63
N ARG A 350 -10.52 24.95 4.96
CA ARG A 350 -11.39 24.19 5.89
C ARG A 350 -12.88 24.42 5.60
N SER A 351 -13.27 25.66 5.31
CA SER A 351 -14.66 26.01 4.92
C SER A 351 -15.09 25.32 3.62
N PHE A 352 -14.26 25.33 2.56
CA PHE A 352 -14.56 24.64 1.31
C PHE A 352 -14.72 23.12 1.50
N LEU A 353 -13.86 22.49 2.33
CA LEU A 353 -13.98 21.07 2.68
C LEU A 353 -15.29 20.78 3.43
N ALA A 354 -15.67 21.61 4.40
CA ALA A 354 -16.90 21.46 5.17
C ALA A 354 -18.16 21.52 4.27
N VAL A 355 -18.23 22.49 3.35
CA VAL A 355 -19.35 22.62 2.41
C VAL A 355 -19.36 21.45 1.42
N ALA A 356 -18.19 21.06 0.89
CA ALA A 356 -18.06 19.93 -0.03
C ALA A 356 -18.53 18.60 0.59
N LEU A 357 -18.23 18.35 1.87
CA LEU A 357 -18.71 17.16 2.59
C LEU A 357 -20.21 17.25 2.89
N LYS A 358 -20.69 18.42 3.34
CA LYS A 358 -22.10 18.62 3.74
C LYS A 358 -23.11 18.37 2.61
N SER A 359 -22.74 18.57 1.35
CA SER A 359 -23.62 18.29 0.20
C SER A 359 -23.86 16.79 -0.05
N LEU A 360 -23.06 15.87 0.52
CA LEU A 360 -23.08 14.44 0.17
C LEU A 360 -23.90 13.57 1.14
N SER A 361 -25.24 13.73 1.10
CA SER A 361 -26.17 12.98 1.97
C SER A 361 -26.25 11.46 1.75
N ALA A 362 -25.63 10.93 0.68
CA ALA A 362 -25.60 9.50 0.37
C ALA A 362 -24.28 8.79 0.79
N LEU A 363 -23.34 9.54 1.38
CA LEU A 363 -21.97 9.10 1.65
C LEU A 363 -21.91 8.01 2.73
N ARG A 364 -20.99 7.06 2.57
CA ARG A 364 -20.83 5.88 3.46
C ARG A 364 -19.37 5.53 3.75
N SER A 365 -18.46 5.88 2.85
CA SER A 365 -17.03 5.61 2.96
C SER A 365 -16.26 6.89 2.66
N VAL A 366 -15.38 7.29 3.59
CA VAL A 366 -14.47 8.44 3.40
C VAL A 366 -13.04 8.00 3.65
N CYS A 367 -12.16 8.36 2.72
CA CYS A 367 -10.75 8.01 2.73
C CYS A 367 -9.91 9.29 2.61
N PHE A 368 -9.13 9.63 3.64
CA PHE A 368 -8.11 10.68 3.56
C PHE A 368 -6.72 10.05 3.47
N ARG A 369 -5.95 10.43 2.45
CA ARG A 369 -4.59 9.92 2.20
C ARG A 369 -3.61 11.07 2.03
N ASN A 370 -2.56 11.12 2.85
CA ASN A 370 -1.56 12.19 2.82
C ASN A 370 -2.20 13.59 2.94
N CYS A 371 -3.08 13.76 3.94
CA CYS A 371 -3.90 14.97 4.10
C CYS A 371 -3.52 15.70 5.39
N GLY A 372 -2.71 16.76 5.28
CA GLY A 372 -2.31 17.61 6.39
C GLY A 372 -3.42 18.53 6.93
N MET A 373 -4.58 18.59 6.27
CA MET A 373 -5.76 19.32 6.74
C MET A 373 -6.64 18.56 7.74
N ILE A 374 -6.29 17.32 8.12
CA ILE A 374 -7.06 16.52 9.08
C ILE A 374 -6.58 16.83 10.49
N ASP A 375 -7.39 17.60 11.21
CA ASP A 375 -7.06 18.28 12.47
C ASP A 375 -8.30 18.42 13.38
N GLU A 376 -8.10 19.01 14.56
CA GLU A 376 -9.15 19.27 15.58
C GLU A 376 -10.38 20.04 15.05
N PHE A 377 -10.22 20.84 13.99
CA PHE A 377 -11.30 21.64 13.42
C PHE A 377 -12.04 20.90 12.30
N THR A 378 -11.33 20.09 11.50
CA THR A 378 -11.91 19.41 10.33
C THR A 378 -12.50 18.04 10.63
N MET A 379 -11.98 17.31 11.63
CA MET A 379 -12.55 16.02 12.03
C MET A 379 -14.02 16.13 12.50
N PRO A 380 -14.43 17.15 13.29
CA PRO A 380 -15.84 17.41 13.59
C PRO A 380 -16.71 17.84 12.38
N MET A 381 -16.11 18.14 11.22
CA MET A 381 -16.83 18.50 9.98
C MET A 381 -17.13 17.28 9.10
N LEU A 382 -16.62 16.09 9.45
CA LEU A 382 -16.93 14.85 8.72
C LEU A 382 -18.41 14.47 8.93
N PRO A 383 -19.10 13.94 7.89
CA PRO A 383 -20.52 13.63 8.00
C PRO A 383 -20.78 12.47 8.95
N PRO A 384 -21.84 12.51 9.78
CA PRO A 384 -22.22 11.39 10.65
C PRO A 384 -22.77 10.21 9.83
N GLY A 385 -22.74 9.01 10.40
CA GLY A 385 -23.32 7.82 9.79
C GLY A 385 -22.46 7.14 8.72
N LEU A 386 -21.16 7.48 8.63
CA LEU A 386 -20.20 6.72 7.83
C LEU A 386 -20.12 5.28 8.32
N LEU A 387 -20.10 4.34 7.37
CA LEU A 387 -19.86 2.92 7.62
C LEU A 387 -18.36 2.62 7.59
N HIS A 388 -17.59 3.35 6.78
CA HIS A 388 -16.15 3.11 6.57
C HIS A 388 -15.37 4.43 6.66
N LEU A 389 -14.26 4.41 7.41
CA LEU A 389 -13.33 5.54 7.56
C LEU A 389 -11.90 5.04 7.39
N GLU A 390 -11.16 5.64 6.46
CA GLU A 390 -9.73 5.42 6.27
C GLU A 390 -8.98 6.73 6.44
N LEU A 391 -8.09 6.80 7.43
CA LEU A 391 -7.18 7.93 7.65
C LEU A 391 -5.75 7.42 7.52
N THR A 392 -5.07 7.80 6.43
CA THR A 392 -3.73 7.32 6.09
C THR A 392 -2.75 8.49 5.90
N ASN A 393 -1.61 8.46 6.58
CA ASN A 393 -0.55 9.47 6.52
C ASN A 393 -1.08 10.90 6.81
N CYS A 394 -1.92 11.04 7.83
CA CYS A 394 -2.49 12.30 8.29
C CYS A 394 -1.69 12.80 9.50
N SER A 395 -0.72 13.70 9.27
CA SER A 395 0.28 14.13 10.25
C SER A 395 -0.27 14.88 11.47
N HIS A 396 -1.43 15.53 11.34
CA HIS A 396 -2.05 16.34 12.41
C HIS A 396 -3.24 15.64 13.09
N LEU A 397 -3.48 14.36 12.77
CA LEU A 397 -4.46 13.53 13.47
C LEU A 397 -3.89 13.05 14.80
N THR A 398 -4.62 13.30 15.89
CA THR A 398 -4.33 12.75 17.23
C THR A 398 -5.45 11.81 17.69
N SER A 399 -5.16 11.02 18.73
CA SER A 399 -6.09 10.07 19.36
C SER A 399 -7.34 10.77 19.92
N GLU A 400 -7.17 11.87 20.65
CA GLU A 400 -8.26 12.70 21.21
C GLU A 400 -9.20 13.25 20.12
N VAL A 401 -8.64 13.76 19.02
CA VAL A 401 -9.41 14.33 17.90
C VAL A 401 -10.22 13.25 17.17
N LEU A 402 -9.66 12.04 17.05
CA LEU A 402 -10.40 10.89 16.53
C LEU A 402 -11.51 10.47 17.50
N GLU A 403 -11.23 10.38 18.80
CA GLU A 403 -12.20 10.02 19.84
C GLU A 403 -13.39 10.99 19.90
N GLY A 404 -13.15 12.30 19.76
CA GLY A 404 -14.22 13.30 19.68
C GLY A 404 -15.16 13.10 18.47
N TYR A 405 -14.62 12.73 17.31
CA TYR A 405 -15.45 12.35 16.15
C TYR A 405 -16.19 11.03 16.39
N LEU A 406 -15.50 9.98 16.85
CA LEU A 406 -16.12 8.67 17.09
C LEU A 406 -17.21 8.72 18.17
N SER A 407 -17.08 9.60 19.17
CA SER A 407 -18.10 9.82 20.20
C SER A 407 -19.44 10.30 19.65
N SER A 408 -19.42 11.03 18.52
CA SER A 408 -20.63 11.59 17.88
C SER A 408 -21.10 10.81 16.65
N ALA A 409 -20.20 10.11 15.94
CA ALA A 409 -20.48 9.47 14.66
C ALA A 409 -20.10 7.98 14.57
N GLY A 410 -19.35 7.43 15.52
CA GLY A 410 -18.78 6.08 15.49
C GLY A 410 -19.79 4.93 15.63
N GLN A 411 -20.99 5.21 16.14
CA GLN A 411 -22.02 4.20 16.44
C GLN A 411 -22.40 3.30 15.25
N GLY A 412 -22.39 3.85 14.03
CA GLY A 412 -22.67 3.11 12.78
C GLY A 412 -21.43 2.59 12.04
N LEU A 413 -20.23 2.85 12.54
CA LEU A 413 -18.97 2.58 11.84
C LEU A 413 -18.66 1.07 11.86
N GLN A 414 -18.54 0.49 10.67
CA GLN A 414 -18.26 -0.94 10.45
C GLN A 414 -16.80 -1.23 10.10
N SER A 415 -16.06 -0.24 9.60
CA SER A 415 -14.66 -0.39 9.20
C SER A 415 -13.86 0.86 9.53
N LEU A 416 -12.84 0.72 10.38
CA LEU A 416 -11.91 1.77 10.76
C LEU A 416 -10.50 1.36 10.31
N LYS A 417 -9.86 2.18 9.49
CA LYS A 417 -8.49 1.97 9.03
C LYS A 417 -7.62 3.20 9.32
N LEU A 418 -6.56 3.01 10.12
CA LEU A 418 -5.66 4.06 10.58
C LEU A 418 -4.22 3.65 10.26
N ASN A 419 -3.63 4.26 9.24
CA ASN A 419 -2.31 3.86 8.73
C ASN A 419 -1.35 5.05 8.77
N ASN A 420 -0.17 4.86 9.35
CA ASN A 420 0.98 5.75 9.19
C ASN A 420 0.76 7.18 9.77
N ASN A 421 -0.14 7.32 10.76
CA ASN A 421 -0.47 8.61 11.38
C ASN A 421 0.49 8.86 12.56
N GLN A 422 1.55 9.65 12.34
CA GLN A 422 2.70 9.76 13.25
C GLN A 422 2.40 10.39 14.63
N SER A 423 1.38 11.26 14.69
CA SER A 423 0.97 11.99 15.90
C SER A 423 -0.20 11.34 16.65
N MET A 424 -0.52 10.08 16.31
CA MET A 424 -1.72 9.39 16.78
C MET A 424 -1.32 8.16 17.62
N ASP A 425 -1.38 8.29 18.94
CA ASP A 425 -1.42 7.16 19.86
C ASP A 425 -2.73 6.36 19.73
N LEU A 426 -2.90 5.32 20.55
CA LEU A 426 -4.07 4.44 20.56
C LEU A 426 -4.92 4.56 21.84
N GLY A 427 -4.84 5.67 22.58
CA GLY A 427 -5.63 5.94 23.78
C GLY A 427 -7.15 5.81 23.60
N PHE A 428 -7.69 6.20 22.44
CA PHE A 428 -9.12 6.00 22.10
C PHE A 428 -9.56 4.51 22.13
N MET A 429 -8.63 3.56 22.04
CA MET A 429 -8.92 2.13 22.07
C MET A 429 -9.55 1.69 23.39
N ALA A 430 -9.24 2.37 24.51
CA ALA A 430 -9.83 2.09 25.82
C ALA A 430 -11.37 2.20 25.79
N ASN A 431 -11.91 3.13 24.99
CA ASN A 431 -13.34 3.35 24.82
C ASN A 431 -13.93 2.74 23.53
N LEU A 432 -13.16 1.98 22.75
CA LEU A 432 -13.58 1.52 21.42
C LEU A 432 -14.91 0.74 21.41
N LYS A 433 -15.21 -0.03 22.47
CA LYS A 433 -16.48 -0.77 22.60
C LYS A 433 -17.72 0.13 22.70
N SER A 434 -17.61 1.30 23.32
CA SER A 434 -18.70 2.27 23.45
C SER A 434 -18.72 3.28 22.29
N LEU A 435 -17.55 3.66 21.76
CA LEU A 435 -17.42 4.54 20.59
C LEU A 435 -17.96 3.90 19.31
N CYS A 436 -17.62 2.63 19.06
CA CYS A 436 -17.85 1.94 17.79
C CYS A 436 -18.44 0.52 17.97
N PRO A 437 -19.61 0.34 18.62
CA PRO A 437 -20.19 -0.98 18.88
C PRO A 437 -20.49 -1.81 17.61
N SER A 438 -20.73 -1.14 16.47
CA SER A 438 -20.98 -1.79 15.16
C SER A 438 -19.71 -2.22 14.40
N LEU A 439 -18.52 -2.06 14.98
CA LEU A 439 -17.25 -2.23 14.26
C LEU A 439 -16.96 -3.69 13.92
N GLN A 440 -16.81 -3.97 12.63
CA GLN A 440 -16.48 -5.30 12.10
C GLN A 440 -15.00 -5.45 11.73
N ARG A 441 -14.34 -4.36 11.36
CA ARG A 441 -12.97 -4.38 10.83
C ARG A 441 -12.17 -3.24 11.42
N LEU A 442 -11.23 -3.57 12.30
CA LEU A 442 -10.19 -2.67 12.75
C LEU A 442 -8.89 -3.00 12.00
N LYS A 443 -8.30 -2.00 11.34
CA LYS A 443 -6.97 -2.09 10.75
C LYS A 443 -6.13 -0.89 11.19
N ILE A 444 -5.02 -1.16 11.84
CA ILE A 444 -4.07 -0.14 12.29
C ILE A 444 -2.68 -0.54 11.79
N ASP A 445 -1.91 0.42 11.30
CA ASP A 445 -0.50 0.22 10.97
C ASP A 445 0.32 1.44 11.39
N MET A 446 1.33 1.23 12.22
CA MET A 446 2.14 2.28 12.84
C MET A 446 3.53 2.43 12.19
N VAL A 447 3.64 2.13 10.88
CA VAL A 447 4.82 2.51 10.06
C VAL A 447 4.74 4.01 9.73
N TYR A 448 5.61 4.82 10.31
CA TYR A 448 5.68 6.25 10.00
C TYR A 448 6.59 6.52 8.80
N ILE A 449 6.14 7.44 7.95
CA ILE A 449 6.77 7.76 6.67
C ILE A 449 7.08 9.26 6.64
N ASP A 450 8.31 9.61 7.01
CA ASP A 450 8.92 10.90 6.67
C ASP A 450 9.54 10.84 5.26
N PRO A 451 9.11 11.70 4.31
CA PRO A 451 9.75 11.84 2.99
C PRO A 451 11.13 12.50 3.03
N SER A 452 11.44 13.30 4.06
CA SER A 452 12.69 14.07 4.19
C SER A 452 13.91 13.17 4.43
N SER A 453 13.69 12.00 5.05
CA SER A 453 14.67 11.00 5.46
C SER A 453 15.59 11.38 6.63
N TRP A 454 15.29 12.46 7.36
CA TRP A 454 16.15 12.97 8.44
C TRP A 454 15.68 12.51 9.83
N HIS A 455 15.86 11.22 10.12
CA HIS A 455 15.57 10.56 11.42
C HIS A 455 14.09 10.51 11.85
N ASP A 456 13.20 11.32 11.25
CA ASP A 456 11.82 11.54 11.67
C ASP A 456 10.85 10.38 11.35
N ARG A 457 11.22 9.17 11.76
CA ARG A 457 10.36 7.96 11.73
C ARG A 457 9.94 7.51 13.12
N ASP A 458 10.21 8.30 14.15
CA ASP A 458 9.81 7.98 15.52
C ASP A 458 8.43 8.63 15.82
N PRO A 459 7.57 7.99 16.63
CA PRO A 459 6.24 8.53 16.93
C PRO A 459 6.36 9.87 17.65
N LEU A 460 5.43 10.78 17.36
CA LEU A 460 5.32 12.06 18.05
C LEU A 460 4.47 11.93 19.34
N PHE A 461 4.64 10.80 20.04
CA PHE A 461 3.98 10.44 21.31
C PHE A 461 4.86 9.49 22.14
N ASP A 462 4.71 9.56 23.46
CA ASP A 462 5.58 8.86 24.43
C ASP A 462 5.19 7.41 24.74
N GLU A 463 3.88 7.14 24.83
CA GLU A 463 3.25 5.85 25.14
C GLU A 463 2.11 5.54 24.16
N LEU A 464 1.96 4.27 23.77
CA LEU A 464 0.95 3.85 22.80
C LEU A 464 -0.48 3.81 23.35
N LEU A 465 -0.65 3.51 24.65
CA LEU A 465 -1.93 3.22 25.29
C LEU A 465 -2.10 4.05 26.59
N PRO A 466 -2.04 5.40 26.53
CA PRO A 466 -2.06 6.26 27.72
C PRO A 466 -3.34 6.09 28.56
N ASN A 467 -4.46 5.75 27.93
CA ASN A 467 -5.75 5.53 28.58
C ASN A 467 -5.95 4.07 29.07
N GLY A 468 -4.94 3.21 28.96
CA GLY A 468 -5.00 1.80 29.36
C GLY A 468 -5.37 0.82 28.23
N PRO A 469 -5.70 -0.44 28.56
CA PRO A 469 -5.93 -1.49 27.58
C PRO A 469 -7.25 -1.29 26.79
N PRO A 470 -7.35 -1.82 25.56
CA PRO A 470 -8.55 -1.66 24.74
C PRO A 470 -9.83 -2.30 25.30
N THR A 471 -10.98 -1.79 24.87
CA THR A 471 -12.27 -2.50 24.97
C THR A 471 -12.78 -2.90 23.59
N TRP A 472 -13.22 -4.16 23.44
CA TRP A 472 -13.48 -4.74 22.11
C TRP A 472 -14.99 -4.80 21.75
N PRO A 473 -15.42 -4.18 20.63
CA PRO A 473 -16.77 -4.37 20.08
C PRO A 473 -17.07 -5.82 19.68
N SER A 474 -18.24 -6.33 20.07
CA SER A 474 -18.63 -7.74 19.84
C SER A 474 -18.90 -8.10 18.37
N GLN A 475 -19.04 -7.10 17.50
CA GLN A 475 -19.23 -7.28 16.05
C GLN A 475 -17.92 -7.50 15.27
N LEU A 476 -16.75 -7.49 15.93
CA LEU A 476 -15.45 -7.58 15.27
C LEU A 476 -15.25 -8.92 14.55
N ILE A 477 -14.94 -8.83 13.26
CA ILE A 477 -14.60 -9.95 12.34
C ILE A 477 -13.10 -9.94 12.02
N THR A 478 -12.45 -8.77 12.00
CA THR A 478 -11.01 -8.63 11.76
C THR A 478 -10.39 -7.60 12.67
N ILE A 479 -9.34 -8.02 13.36
CA ILE A 479 -8.38 -7.16 14.06
C ILE A 479 -7.03 -7.37 13.36
N SER A 480 -6.46 -6.30 12.80
CA SER A 480 -5.07 -6.25 12.33
C SER A 480 -4.44 -5.00 12.92
N ILE A 481 -3.49 -5.14 13.83
CA ILE A 481 -2.78 -4.01 14.44
C ILE A 481 -1.29 -4.26 14.27
N GLU A 482 -0.70 -3.55 13.32
CA GLU A 482 0.63 -3.81 12.80
C GLU A 482 1.63 -2.76 13.30
N ASN A 483 2.86 -3.20 13.59
CA ASN A 483 3.99 -2.37 13.98
C ASN A 483 3.78 -1.52 15.26
N MET A 484 3.03 -2.02 16.25
CA MET A 484 2.81 -1.34 17.54
C MET A 484 4.15 -0.99 18.21
N ARG A 485 4.41 0.30 18.42
CA ARG A 485 5.64 0.86 19.02
C ARG A 485 5.31 1.68 20.26
N GLN A 486 6.31 2.03 21.07
CA GLN A 486 6.13 2.68 22.38
C GLN A 486 5.26 1.87 23.36
N LEU A 487 5.27 0.54 23.21
CA LEU A 487 4.54 -0.40 24.07
C LEU A 487 5.55 -1.11 24.98
N THR A 488 5.39 -0.99 26.29
CA THR A 488 6.21 -1.71 27.30
C THR A 488 5.74 -3.15 27.45
N GLU A 489 6.55 -4.04 28.04
CA GLU A 489 6.17 -5.45 28.29
C GLU A 489 4.87 -5.53 29.11
N ALA A 490 4.78 -4.80 30.22
CA ALA A 490 3.57 -4.77 31.07
C ALA A 490 2.33 -4.16 30.37
N ALA A 491 2.50 -3.23 29.43
CA ALA A 491 1.40 -2.70 28.63
C ALA A 491 0.96 -3.71 27.55
N ALA A 492 1.90 -4.45 26.95
CA ALA A 492 1.61 -5.53 26.01
C ALA A 492 0.86 -6.69 26.69
N GLU A 493 1.26 -7.10 27.89
CA GLU A 493 0.53 -8.13 28.65
C GLU A 493 -0.91 -7.71 28.97
N LYS A 494 -1.13 -6.47 29.41
CA LYS A 494 -2.49 -5.91 29.61
C LYS A 494 -3.30 -5.86 28.31
N PHE A 495 -2.68 -5.49 27.19
CA PHE A 495 -3.32 -5.50 25.88
C PHE A 495 -3.72 -6.92 25.46
N PHE A 496 -2.84 -7.92 25.63
CA PHE A 496 -3.16 -9.31 25.29
C PHE A 496 -4.22 -9.92 26.21
N ALA A 497 -4.16 -9.64 27.51
CA ALA A 497 -5.20 -10.01 28.47
C ALA A 497 -6.57 -9.48 28.03
N SER A 498 -6.68 -8.19 27.67
CA SER A 498 -7.95 -7.59 27.23
C SER A 498 -8.62 -8.29 26.04
N LEU A 499 -7.84 -8.93 25.16
CA LEU A 499 -8.36 -9.74 24.07
C LEU A 499 -8.87 -11.09 24.57
N VAL A 500 -8.05 -11.80 25.36
CA VAL A 500 -8.38 -13.12 25.91
C VAL A 500 -9.61 -13.04 26.83
N ASP A 501 -9.67 -12.03 27.70
CA ASP A 501 -10.80 -11.77 28.60
C ASP A 501 -12.09 -11.44 27.82
N ALA A 502 -11.96 -10.82 26.64
CA ALA A 502 -13.08 -10.52 25.74
C ALA A 502 -13.42 -11.65 24.74
N SER A 503 -12.79 -12.82 24.83
CA SER A 503 -12.91 -13.87 23.80
C SER A 503 -14.30 -14.49 23.67
N GLU A 504 -15.08 -14.57 24.75
CA GLU A 504 -16.50 -14.98 24.71
C GLU A 504 -17.40 -13.91 24.07
N ASP A 505 -17.01 -12.64 24.20
CA ASP A 505 -17.71 -11.46 23.69
C ASP A 505 -17.42 -11.21 22.19
N LEU A 506 -16.55 -12.01 21.56
CA LEU A 506 -16.05 -11.85 20.18
C LEU A 506 -16.44 -13.01 19.23
N PRO A 507 -17.71 -13.49 19.20
CA PRO A 507 -18.11 -14.72 18.50
C PRO A 507 -17.95 -14.66 16.97
N PHE A 508 -17.82 -13.46 16.39
CA PHE A 508 -17.65 -13.26 14.94
C PHE A 508 -16.19 -13.11 14.49
N LEU A 509 -15.22 -13.12 15.41
CA LEU A 509 -13.82 -12.85 15.08
C LEU A 509 -13.24 -13.96 14.18
N LYS A 510 -12.80 -13.57 12.98
CA LYS A 510 -12.27 -14.48 11.96
C LYS A 510 -10.79 -14.28 11.61
N LYS A 511 -10.25 -13.08 11.82
CA LYS A 511 -8.81 -12.82 11.73
C LYS A 511 -8.34 -11.99 12.92
N LEU A 512 -7.31 -12.48 13.60
CA LEU A 512 -6.48 -11.76 14.55
C LEU A 512 -5.04 -11.69 14.03
N SER A 513 -4.44 -10.50 14.01
CA SER A 513 -3.10 -10.24 13.47
C SER A 513 -2.48 -9.10 14.26
N LEU A 514 -1.42 -9.40 15.00
CA LEU A 514 -0.78 -8.47 15.94
C LEU A 514 0.73 -8.46 15.71
N LYS A 515 1.29 -7.30 15.36
CA LYS A 515 2.74 -7.12 15.27
C LYS A 515 3.21 -6.09 16.28
N VAL A 516 3.85 -6.56 17.36
CA VAL A 516 4.35 -5.78 18.49
C VAL A 516 5.86 -5.55 18.38
N ILE A 517 6.27 -4.32 18.63
CA ILE A 517 7.67 -3.87 18.74
C ILE A 517 7.85 -3.29 20.15
N LEU A 518 8.27 -4.13 21.08
CA LEU A 518 8.41 -3.73 22.49
C LEU A 518 9.48 -2.64 22.66
N LYS A 519 9.12 -1.62 23.44
CA LYS A 519 10.03 -0.60 23.96
C LYS A 519 10.95 -1.22 25.02
N ASP A 520 12.25 -0.98 24.90
CA ASP A 520 13.34 -1.30 25.85
C ASP A 520 13.51 -2.77 26.32
N ALA A 521 12.65 -3.69 25.91
CA ALA A 521 12.75 -5.12 26.23
C ALA A 521 13.87 -5.83 25.46
N SER A 522 14.55 -6.80 26.08
CA SER A 522 15.60 -7.58 25.42
C SER A 522 15.03 -8.62 24.46
N TRP A 523 15.91 -9.24 23.65
CA TRP A 523 15.49 -10.34 22.77
C TRP A 523 15.00 -11.57 23.53
N ARG A 524 15.46 -11.77 24.78
CA ARG A 524 15.03 -12.87 25.65
C ARG A 524 13.61 -12.65 26.15
N ASP A 525 13.30 -11.44 26.56
CA ASP A 525 11.97 -11.07 27.09
C ASP A 525 10.94 -11.10 25.96
N ARG A 526 11.31 -10.57 24.78
CA ARG A 526 10.52 -10.70 23.54
C ARG A 526 10.29 -12.15 23.11
N ALA A 527 11.25 -13.05 23.31
CA ALA A 527 11.08 -14.48 23.04
C ALA A 527 10.18 -15.17 24.08
N LYS A 528 10.38 -14.87 25.37
CA LYS A 528 9.58 -15.35 26.51
C LYS A 528 8.11 -14.92 26.37
N MET A 529 7.85 -13.65 26.10
CA MET A 529 6.50 -13.12 25.89
C MET A 529 5.80 -13.83 24.71
N ARG A 530 6.53 -14.10 23.61
CA ARG A 530 5.99 -14.88 22.48
C ARG A 530 5.69 -16.34 22.87
N GLN A 531 6.58 -16.98 23.61
CA GLN A 531 6.41 -18.36 24.09
C GLN A 531 5.24 -18.50 25.08
N ASN A 532 5.01 -17.48 25.91
CA ASN A 532 3.89 -17.43 26.85
C ASN A 532 2.56 -17.19 26.13
N TRP A 533 2.49 -16.18 25.26
CA TRP A 533 1.22 -15.70 24.70
C TRP A 533 0.76 -16.39 23.42
N MET A 534 1.66 -16.85 22.54
CA MET A 534 1.23 -17.52 21.29
C MET A 534 0.35 -18.76 21.56
N PRO A 535 0.71 -19.70 22.46
CA PRO A 535 -0.15 -20.86 22.74
C PRO A 535 -1.50 -20.47 23.38
N VAL A 536 -1.56 -19.36 24.10
CA VAL A 536 -2.81 -18.81 24.65
C VAL A 536 -3.69 -18.29 23.52
N PHE A 537 -3.15 -17.47 22.61
CA PHE A 537 -3.91 -16.99 21.45
C PHE A 537 -4.36 -18.12 20.53
N GLU A 538 -3.53 -19.14 20.31
CA GLU A 538 -3.91 -20.34 19.54
C GLU A 538 -5.04 -21.11 20.25
N ASN A 539 -4.93 -21.40 21.55
CA ASN A 539 -5.94 -22.15 22.30
C ASN A 539 -7.27 -21.38 22.48
N VAL A 540 -7.22 -20.06 22.60
CA VAL A 540 -8.40 -19.21 22.82
C VAL A 540 -9.12 -18.86 21.51
N PHE A 541 -8.39 -18.64 20.42
CA PHE A 541 -8.97 -18.12 19.17
C PHE A 541 -8.84 -19.02 17.94
N LEU A 542 -7.87 -19.94 17.85
CA LEU A 542 -7.64 -20.66 16.59
C LEU A 542 -8.74 -21.70 16.34
N ASN A 543 -9.33 -21.66 15.15
CA ASN A 543 -10.34 -22.61 14.71
C ASN A 543 -9.72 -23.99 14.42
N THR A 544 -9.63 -24.83 15.45
CA THR A 544 -9.06 -26.20 15.39
C THR A 544 -10.02 -27.24 14.81
N ASP A 545 -11.28 -26.88 14.53
CA ASP A 545 -12.23 -27.78 13.87
C ASP A 545 -11.81 -28.10 12.44
N LYS A 546 -11.86 -29.39 12.08
CA LYS A 546 -11.80 -29.80 10.67
C LYS A 546 -12.99 -29.18 9.93
N PRO A 547 -12.80 -28.49 8.79
CA PRO A 547 -13.85 -27.70 8.14
C PRO A 547 -15.09 -28.55 7.85
N SER A 548 -16.16 -28.24 8.56
CA SER A 548 -17.34 -29.10 8.69
C SER A 548 -18.18 -29.11 7.42
N ASN A 549 -18.75 -30.28 7.11
CA ASN A 549 -19.46 -30.53 5.85
C ASN A 549 -20.89 -29.96 5.84
N ILE A 550 -21.01 -28.63 5.83
CA ILE A 550 -22.30 -27.97 5.61
C ILE A 550 -22.57 -27.87 4.10
N VAL A 551 -22.89 -29.01 3.49
CA VAL A 551 -23.71 -29.06 2.28
C VAL A 551 -25.09 -29.57 2.71
N THR A 552 -26.12 -28.79 2.39
CA THR A 552 -27.49 -28.95 2.87
C THR A 552 -28.16 -30.24 2.39
N ASN A 553 -28.50 -31.14 3.31
CA ASN A 553 -29.53 -32.16 3.09
C ASN A 553 -30.92 -31.63 3.50
N THR A 554 -31.40 -30.63 2.77
CA THR A 554 -32.79 -30.15 2.87
C THR A 554 -33.66 -30.82 1.82
N SER A 555 -34.81 -31.35 2.26
CA SER A 555 -35.89 -31.99 1.48
C SER A 555 -35.68 -33.43 0.98
N SER A 556 -36.37 -34.36 1.64
CA SER A 556 -36.81 -35.65 1.08
C SER A 556 -38.17 -36.06 1.69
N SER A 557 -39.19 -35.21 1.51
CA SER A 557 -40.56 -35.57 1.89
C SER A 557 -41.13 -36.64 0.94
N LYS A 558 -41.33 -37.87 1.44
CA LYS A 558 -42.38 -38.79 0.97
C LYS A 558 -42.60 -39.97 1.94
N ARG A 559 -43.89 -40.22 2.18
CA ARG A 559 -44.62 -41.20 3.02
C ARG A 559 -44.03 -42.62 3.27
N PRO A 560 -44.51 -43.31 4.33
CA PRO A 560 -44.01 -44.63 4.74
C PRO A 560 -44.60 -45.80 3.93
N PRO A 561 -43.90 -46.97 3.92
CA PRO A 561 -44.49 -48.28 3.61
C PRO A 561 -44.92 -49.03 4.89
N THR A 562 -45.96 -49.85 4.77
CA THR A 562 -46.53 -50.68 5.84
C THR A 562 -46.01 -52.12 5.84
N GLY A 563 -45.56 -52.63 7.00
CA GLY A 563 -45.82 -53.97 7.52
C GLY A 563 -45.31 -55.24 6.79
N SER A 564 -45.21 -56.33 7.57
CA SER A 564 -45.03 -57.75 7.14
C SER A 564 -43.62 -58.15 6.63
N GLN A 565 -43.06 -59.34 6.86
CA GLN A 565 -43.12 -60.33 7.97
C GLN A 565 -41.99 -61.38 7.75
N ARG A 566 -41.60 -62.15 8.80
CA ARG A 566 -40.80 -63.42 8.78
C ARG A 566 -39.29 -63.30 8.43
N GLN A 567 -38.39 -63.71 9.35
CA GLN A 567 -37.68 -65.02 9.47
C GLN A 567 -36.46 -65.18 8.53
N SER A 568 -35.37 -65.90 8.85
CA SER A 568 -34.74 -66.33 10.13
C SER A 568 -33.39 -67.03 9.81
N THR A 569 -32.61 -67.45 10.82
CA THR A 569 -31.40 -68.34 10.76
C THR A 569 -30.11 -67.75 10.14
N ARG A 570 -28.87 -68.13 10.52
CA ARG A 570 -28.32 -68.92 11.65
C ARG A 570 -26.79 -68.70 11.78
N ILE A 571 -26.24 -68.74 13.02
CA ILE A 571 -25.03 -69.49 13.52
C ILE A 571 -23.77 -69.53 12.59
N ALA A 572 -22.52 -69.26 13.01
CA ALA A 572 -21.87 -69.48 14.32
C ALA A 572 -20.67 -68.54 14.66
N ASN A 573 -20.31 -68.51 15.96
CA ASN A 573 -18.98 -68.59 16.63
C ASN A 573 -17.69 -68.08 15.95
N GLY A 574 -16.71 -67.52 16.67
CA GLY A 574 -16.55 -67.28 18.11
C GLY A 574 -15.34 -66.35 18.38
N ARG A 575 -15.36 -65.51 19.42
CA ARG A 575 -15.14 -65.81 20.86
C ARG A 575 -13.66 -65.98 21.24
N LEU A 576 -12.99 -64.86 21.52
CA LEU A 576 -11.95 -64.72 22.54
C LEU A 576 -12.20 -63.39 23.28
N LYS A 577 -12.10 -63.39 24.62
CA LYS A 577 -12.63 -62.36 25.53
C LYS A 577 -11.70 -62.23 26.75
N GLU A 578 -11.81 -61.10 27.47
CA GLU A 578 -11.16 -60.77 28.76
C GLU A 578 -9.62 -60.63 28.75
N LEU A 579 -8.97 -59.81 29.58
CA LEU A 579 -9.43 -58.83 30.59
C LEU A 579 -9.16 -57.37 30.10
N SER A 580 -9.49 -56.26 30.77
CA SER A 580 -10.02 -56.01 32.14
C SER A 580 -11.04 -54.86 32.16
N MET A 581 -11.87 -54.81 33.21
CA MET A 581 -12.88 -53.77 33.43
C MET A 581 -12.50 -52.85 34.60
N SER A 582 -12.98 -51.61 34.57
CA SER A 582 -13.30 -50.79 35.75
C SER A 582 -14.39 -49.80 35.37
N GLU A 583 -15.54 -49.87 36.04
CA GLU A 583 -16.76 -49.11 35.73
C GLU A 583 -16.94 -47.89 36.67
N ASN A 584 -18.07 -47.19 36.47
CA ASN A 584 -18.61 -46.06 37.24
C ASN A 584 -17.97 -44.68 36.99
N SER A 585 -18.74 -43.59 36.84
CA SER A 585 -20.21 -43.41 36.90
C SER A 585 -20.72 -42.54 35.75
N ASP A 586 -21.96 -42.78 35.30
CA ASP A 586 -22.75 -41.76 34.62
C ASP A 586 -23.16 -40.68 35.63
N GLU A 587 -22.90 -39.41 35.32
CA GLU A 587 -23.68 -38.29 35.87
C GLU A 587 -24.05 -37.35 34.72
N SER A 588 -25.35 -37.26 34.45
CA SER A 588 -25.90 -36.65 33.24
C SER A 588 -26.11 -35.15 33.43
N ASP A 589 -25.07 -34.35 33.29
CA ASP A 589 -25.23 -32.89 33.28
C ASP A 589 -25.62 -32.40 31.87
N ALA A 590 -26.64 -31.54 31.83
CA ALA A 590 -27.21 -31.06 30.57
C ALA A 590 -26.29 -30.00 29.97
N SER A 591 -25.79 -30.24 28.75
CA SER A 591 -24.93 -29.29 28.06
C SER A 591 -25.69 -28.01 27.70
N THR A 592 -25.65 -27.05 28.62
CA THR A 592 -25.89 -25.63 28.35
C THR A 592 -25.13 -25.27 27.08
N GLN A 593 -25.84 -24.66 26.13
CA GLN A 593 -25.28 -24.33 24.83
C GLN A 593 -24.12 -23.35 25.05
N LYS A 594 -22.88 -23.86 24.97
CA LYS A 594 -21.69 -23.02 25.09
C LYS A 594 -21.81 -21.88 24.10
N THR A 595 -21.75 -20.65 24.62
CA THR A 595 -21.60 -19.43 23.85
C THR A 595 -20.47 -19.63 22.84
N GLY A 596 -20.69 -19.20 21.60
CA GLY A 596 -19.84 -19.55 20.47
C GLY A 596 -18.47 -18.88 20.58
N GLN A 597 -17.53 -19.52 21.27
CA GLN A 597 -16.14 -19.07 21.45
C GLN A 597 -15.54 -18.62 20.11
N ALA A 598 -14.88 -17.47 20.13
CA ALA A 598 -14.24 -16.88 18.96
C ALA A 598 -13.35 -17.90 18.23
N ARG A 599 -13.64 -18.14 16.95
CA ARG A 599 -12.96 -19.17 16.12
C ARG A 599 -12.42 -18.53 14.85
N CYS A 600 -11.25 -17.93 15.00
CA CYS A 600 -10.43 -17.33 13.97
C CYS A 600 -9.89 -18.37 12.99
N ASP A 601 -10.03 -18.10 11.70
CA ASP A 601 -9.41 -18.90 10.64
C ASP A 601 -7.95 -18.46 10.40
N VAL A 602 -7.53 -17.31 10.97
CA VAL A 602 -6.15 -16.81 11.04
C VAL A 602 -5.89 -16.18 12.42
N VAL A 603 -4.84 -16.65 13.10
CA VAL A 603 -4.26 -16.04 14.30
C VAL A 603 -2.76 -15.85 14.03
N ASP A 604 -2.25 -14.63 14.21
CA ASP A 604 -0.83 -14.29 14.06
C ASP A 604 -0.38 -13.29 15.14
N LEU A 605 0.75 -13.57 15.79
CA LEU A 605 1.36 -12.75 16.83
C LEU A 605 2.88 -12.66 16.62
N VAL A 606 3.32 -11.55 16.01
CA VAL A 606 4.72 -11.25 15.77
C VAL A 606 5.22 -10.28 16.84
N ILE A 607 6.16 -10.72 17.68
CA ILE A 607 6.87 -9.87 18.65
C ILE A 607 8.32 -9.71 18.16
N SER A 608 8.77 -8.48 17.90
CA SER A 608 10.05 -8.19 17.23
C SER A 608 10.76 -6.94 17.79
N ASP A 609 12.03 -6.75 17.42
CA ASP A 609 12.81 -5.52 17.55
C ASP A 609 12.97 -4.76 16.22
N GLN A 610 12.63 -5.37 15.09
CA GLN A 610 12.87 -4.76 13.78
C GLN A 610 12.02 -3.50 13.61
N ARG A 611 12.66 -2.33 13.78
CA ARG A 611 12.11 -1.01 13.43
C ARG A 611 11.50 -1.11 12.02
N PRO A 612 10.28 -0.59 11.78
CA PRO A 612 9.61 -0.81 10.50
C PRO A 612 10.41 -0.24 9.32
N ALA A 613 10.83 -1.14 8.43
CA ALA A 613 11.39 -0.81 7.13
C ALA A 613 10.34 -1.13 6.07
N GLU A 614 10.09 -0.17 5.17
CA GLU A 614 9.19 -0.32 4.01
C GLU A 614 9.62 -1.50 3.11
N THR A 615 10.94 -1.71 2.97
CA THR A 615 11.53 -2.85 2.25
C THR A 615 12.25 -3.78 3.22
N GLN A 616 11.59 -4.86 3.63
CA GLN A 616 12.22 -5.98 4.35
C GLN A 616 12.74 -7.01 3.34
N TYR A 617 13.96 -6.80 2.84
CA TYR A 617 14.62 -7.73 1.93
C TYR A 617 14.75 -9.13 2.55
N ARG A 618 14.38 -10.15 1.79
CA ARG A 618 14.50 -11.58 2.11
C ARG A 618 15.68 -12.18 1.35
N GLU A 619 16.08 -13.39 1.72
CA GLU A 619 17.16 -14.12 1.04
C GLU A 619 16.96 -14.17 -0.49
N ASN A 620 15.72 -14.42 -0.94
CA ASN A 620 15.34 -14.41 -2.36
C ASN A 620 15.57 -13.07 -3.09
N ASP A 621 15.62 -11.94 -2.37
CA ASP A 621 15.88 -10.61 -2.95
C ASP A 621 17.39 -10.33 -3.10
N PHE A 622 18.24 -11.24 -2.60
CA PHE A 622 19.70 -11.26 -2.79
C PHE A 622 20.19 -12.45 -3.62
N LEU A 623 19.29 -13.34 -4.05
CA LEU A 623 19.57 -14.38 -5.04
C LEU A 623 19.54 -13.75 -6.44
N ASP A 624 20.55 -12.93 -6.73
CA ASP A 624 20.83 -12.44 -8.07
C ASP A 624 20.99 -13.63 -9.03
N SER A 625 19.95 -13.91 -9.82
CA SER A 625 20.14 -14.68 -11.04
C SER A 625 21.01 -13.84 -11.96
N GLU A 626 22.30 -14.19 -12.08
CA GLU A 626 23.25 -13.48 -12.94
C GLU A 626 22.59 -13.24 -14.31
N PRO A 627 22.55 -11.99 -14.81
CA PRO A 627 22.11 -11.75 -16.17
C PRO A 627 23.07 -12.53 -17.09
N SER A 628 22.53 -13.46 -17.87
CA SER A 628 23.30 -14.19 -18.89
C SER A 628 23.68 -13.19 -19.98
N ASP A 629 24.86 -12.60 -19.82
CA ASP A 629 25.43 -11.54 -20.65
C ASP A 629 26.01 -12.11 -21.97
N ASP A 630 25.38 -13.17 -22.49
CA ASP A 630 25.80 -13.99 -23.62
C ASP A 630 25.19 -13.54 -24.97
N GLU A 631 24.80 -12.26 -25.09
CA GLU A 631 24.57 -11.61 -26.39
C GLU A 631 25.69 -10.60 -26.73
N GLU A 632 26.94 -11.02 -26.53
CA GLU A 632 28.12 -10.33 -27.07
C GLU A 632 28.11 -10.39 -28.62
N TYR A 633 27.88 -9.22 -29.25
CA TYR A 633 28.27 -8.87 -30.63
C TYR A 633 27.86 -9.83 -31.77
N ARG A 634 26.77 -9.49 -32.47
CA ARG A 634 26.69 -9.58 -33.94
C ARG A 634 25.66 -8.63 -34.56
N ASP A 635 26.17 -7.72 -35.40
CA ASP A 635 25.51 -6.77 -36.31
C ASP A 635 24.56 -5.69 -35.73
#